data_AF-A0A662U246-F1
#
_entry.id   AF-A0A662U246-F1
#
_cell.length_a   1.000
_cell.length_b   1.000
_cell.length_c   1.000
_cell.angle_alpha   90.00
_cell.angle_beta   90.00
_cell.angle_gamma   90.00
#
_symmetry.space_group_name_H-M   'P 1'
#
loop_
_entity.id
_entity.type
_entity.pdbx_description
1 polymer ?
#
loop_
_entity_poly.entity_id
_entity_poly.type
_entity_poly.pdbx_seq_one_letter_code
_entity_poly.pdbx_strand_id
1 'polypeptide(L)' 'MGRVIKPEKATSRRKIIEDAIKDLDPALREVYRSVLSEISDDALEDDEYFKRILKRIEEVKRSFI' A
#
# COMPACT_ATOMS: atom_id res chain seq x y z
N MET A 1 28.62 -4.25 -9.16
CA MET A 1 27.44 -5.11 -9.36
C MET A 1 26.24 -4.41 -8.73
N GLY A 2 25.56 -3.52 -9.46
CA GLY A 2 24.31 -2.91 -8.99
C GLY A 2 23.15 -3.82 -9.40
N ARG A 3 22.61 -4.61 -8.48
CA ARG A 3 21.36 -5.33 -8.72
C ARG A 3 20.25 -4.28 -8.70
N VAL A 4 19.88 -3.78 -9.88
CA VAL A 4 18.62 -3.06 -10.09
C VAL A 4 17.51 -4.06 -9.77
N ILE A 5 16.79 -3.79 -8.70
CA ILE A 5 15.67 -4.63 -8.26
C ILE A 5 14.56 -4.42 -9.29
N LYS A 6 14.00 -5.53 -9.76
CA LYS A 6 13.08 -5.54 -10.89
C LYS A 6 11.75 -4.86 -10.52
N PRO A 7 11.16 -4.06 -11.42
CA PRO A 7 9.88 -3.35 -11.21
C PRO A 7 8.67 -4.27 -10.98
N GLU A 8 8.83 -5.58 -11.15
CA GLU A 8 7.81 -6.60 -10.88
C GLU A 8 7.36 -6.59 -9.40
N LYS A 9 8.25 -6.26 -8.46
CA LYS A 9 7.92 -6.23 -7.03
C LYS A 9 7.10 -5.02 -6.62
N ALA A 10 7.47 -3.83 -7.10
CA ALA A 10 6.78 -2.59 -6.77
C ALA A 10 5.33 -2.60 -7.27
N THR A 11 5.13 -3.07 -8.50
CA THR A 11 3.80 -3.26 -9.11
C THR A 11 2.95 -4.25 -8.30
N SER A 12 3.57 -5.33 -7.81
CA SER A 12 2.88 -6.34 -6.98
C SER A 12 2.47 -5.80 -5.62
N ARG A 13 3.32 -4.99 -4.98
CA ARG A 13 3.03 -4.38 -3.67
C ARG A 13 1.91 -3.37 -3.72
N ARG A 14 1.92 -2.49 -4.72
CA ARG A 14 0.82 -1.54 -4.94
C ARG A 14 -0.52 -2.27 -5.05
N LYS A 15 -0.54 -3.36 -5.81
CA LYS A 15 -1.73 -4.20 -5.99
C LYS A 15 -2.21 -4.84 -4.68
N ILE A 16 -1.29 -5.28 -3.81
CA ILE A 16 -1.64 -5.82 -2.48
C ILE A 16 -2.28 -4.73 -1.62
N ILE A 17 -1.78 -3.50 -1.63
CA ILE A 17 -2.40 -2.40 -0.86
C ILE A 17 -3.77 -2.06 -1.44
N GLU A 18 -3.90 -1.98 -2.77
CA GLU A 18 -5.19 -1.73 -3.42
C GLU A 18 -6.25 -2.78 -3.09
N ASP A 19 -5.84 -4.05 -2.98
CA ASP A 19 -6.72 -5.13 -2.55
C ASP A 19 -7.06 -5.01 -1.06
N ALA A 20 -6.07 -4.69 -0.21
CA ALA A 20 -6.30 -4.48 1.22
C ALA A 20 -7.28 -3.34 1.51
N ILE A 21 -7.27 -2.25 0.72
CA ILE A 21 -8.21 -1.14 0.87
C ILE A 21 -9.55 -1.36 0.14
N LYS A 22 -9.71 -2.45 -0.60
CA LYS A 22 -10.96 -2.73 -1.33
C LYS A 22 -12.14 -3.00 -0.42
N ASP A 23 -11.88 -3.64 0.73
CA ASP A 23 -12.90 -3.91 1.75
C ASP A 23 -13.04 -2.79 2.78
N LEU A 24 -12.29 -1.69 2.65
CA LEU A 24 -12.50 -0.51 3.49
C LEU A 24 -13.74 0.26 3.02
N ASP A 25 -14.26 1.09 3.93
CA ASP A 25 -15.27 2.08 3.61
C ASP A 25 -14.90 2.93 2.38
N PRO A 26 -15.87 3.31 1.53
CA PRO A 26 -15.64 4.07 0.31
C PRO A 26 -14.83 5.35 0.54
N ALA A 27 -15.11 6.05 1.65
CA ALA A 27 -14.41 7.28 2.02
C ALA A 27 -12.92 7.03 2.35
N LEU A 28 -12.63 5.96 3.11
CA LEU A 28 -11.25 5.59 3.45
C LEU A 28 -10.50 5.11 2.21
N ARG A 29 -11.19 4.38 1.35
CA ARG A 29 -10.63 3.90 0.09
C ARG A 29 -10.17 5.04 -0.83
N GLU A 30 -10.95 6.12 -0.93
CA GLU A 30 -10.54 7.32 -1.68
C GLU A 30 -9.29 7.97 -1.08
N VAL A 31 -9.25 8.12 0.26
CA VAL A 31 -8.09 8.69 0.95
C VAL A 31 -6.84 7.85 0.68
N TYR A 32 -6.91 6.53 0.86
CA TYR A 32 -5.77 5.64 0.60
C TYR A 32 -5.39 5.61 -0.88
N ARG A 33 -6.34 5.70 -1.82
CA ARG A 33 -6.04 5.82 -3.25
C ARG A 33 -5.31 7.11 -3.57
N SER A 34 -5.72 8.23 -2.98
CA SER A 34 -5.02 9.51 -3.16
C SER A 34 -3.58 9.39 -2.66
N VAL A 35 -3.40 8.89 -1.43
CA VAL A 35 -2.07 8.69 -0.83
C VAL A 35 -1.22 7.73 -1.67
N LEU A 36 -1.76 6.61 -2.14
CA LEU A 36 -1.05 5.67 -3.02
C LEU A 36 -0.73 6.25 -4.40
N SER A 37 -1.48 7.24 -4.86
CA SER A 37 -1.18 7.95 -6.10
C SER A 37 -0.04 8.95 -5.94
N GLU A 38 0.17 9.47 -4.72
CA GLU A 38 1.27 10.37 -4.38
C GLU A 38 2.56 9.60 -4.05
N ILE A 39 2.44 8.37 -3.57
CA ILE A 39 3.58 7.50 -3.27
C ILE A 39 4.13 6.90 -4.57
N SER A 40 5.43 7.13 -4.81
CA SER A 40 6.15 6.49 -5.92
C SER A 40 6.35 5.00 -5.66
N ASP A 41 6.33 4.19 -6.72
CA ASP A 41 6.52 2.74 -6.65
C ASP A 41 7.83 2.34 -5.95
N ASP A 42 8.89 3.17 -6.05
CA ASP A 42 10.18 3.03 -5.36
C ASP A 42 10.03 3.09 -3.82
N ALA A 43 9.17 3.96 -3.30
CA ALA A 43 8.88 4.03 -1.86
C ALA A 43 8.11 2.80 -1.35
N LEU A 44 7.39 2.10 -2.24
CA LEU A 44 6.76 0.81 -1.93
C LEU A 44 7.76 -0.34 -2.00
N GLU A 45 8.97 -0.17 -2.55
CA GLU A 45 10.04 -1.17 -2.50
C GLU A 45 10.68 -1.28 -1.11
N ASP A 46 10.44 -0.32 -0.22
CA ASP A 46 10.80 -0.45 1.18
C ASP A 46 9.82 -1.38 1.92
N ASP A 47 10.33 -2.52 2.41
CA ASP A 47 9.52 -3.53 3.10
C ASP A 47 8.95 -3.02 4.43
N GLU A 48 9.66 -2.14 5.15
CA GLU A 48 9.22 -1.61 6.43
C GLU A 48 8.06 -0.63 6.22
N TYR A 49 8.22 0.28 5.26
CA TYR A 49 7.21 1.25 4.86
C TYR A 49 5.96 0.54 4.33
N PHE A 50 6.13 -0.45 3.46
CA PHE A 50 5.04 -1.27 2.94
C PHE A 50 4.25 -1.97 4.06
N LYS A 51 4.94 -2.65 4.98
CA LYS A 51 4.31 -3.30 6.14
C LYS A 51 3.60 -2.31 7.05
N ARG A 52 4.16 -1.11 7.21
CA ARG A 52 3.56 -0.05 8.03
C ARG A 52 2.24 0.45 7.45
N ILE A 53 2.15 0.62 6.13
CA ILE A 53 0.90 0.97 5.44
C ILE A 53 -0.15 -0.12 5.66
N LEU A 54 0.21 -1.39 5.41
CA LEU A 54 -0.72 -2.51 5.60
C LEU A 54 -1.22 -2.60 7.05
N LYS A 55 -0.32 -2.46 8.03
CA LYS A 55 -0.70 -2.45 9.44
C LYS A 55 -1.67 -1.32 9.76
N ARG A 56 -1.45 -0.13 9.21
CA ARG A 56 -2.35 1.02 9.39
C ARG A 56 -3.75 0.74 8.82
N ILE A 57 -3.81 0.12 7.64
CA ILE A 57 -5.07 -0.30 7.01
C ILE A 57 -5.81 -1.31 7.88
N GLU A 58 -5.11 -2.30 8.43
CA GLU A 58 -5.72 -3.28 9.35
C GLU A 58 -6.20 -2.66 10.66
N GLU A 59 -5.43 -1.74 11.26
CA GLU A 59 -5.85 -1.01 12.46
C GLU A 59 -7.13 -0.21 12.20
N VAL A 60 -7.22 0.43 11.03
CA VAL A 60 -8.41 1.14 10.60
C VAL A 60 -9.56 0.16 10.39
N LYS A 61 -9.39 -0.94 9.65
CA LYS A 61 -10.43 -1.98 9.51
C LYS A 61 -10.98 -2.44 10.85
N ARG A 62 -10.11 -2.67 11.83
CA ARG A 62 -10.47 -3.17 13.16
C ARG A 62 -11.15 -2.12 14.04
N SER A 63 -10.91 -0.84 13.80
CA SER A 63 -11.51 0.24 14.59
C SER A 63 -12.93 0.61 14.13
N PHE A 64 -13.36 0.14 12.96
CA PHE A 64 -14.70 0.37 12.40
C PHE A 64 -15.63 -0.85 12.52
N ILE A 65 -15.13 -1.98 13.05
CA ILE A 65 -15.90 -3.18 13.46
C ILE A 65 -16.18 -3.10 14.96
#